data_AF-A0A5T9Q3V2-F1
#
_entry.id   AF-A0A5T9Q3V2-F1
#
_cell.length_a   1.000
_cell.length_b   1.000
_cell.length_c   1.000
_cell.angle_alpha   90.00
_cell.angle_beta   90.00
_cell.angle_gamma   90.00
#
_symmetry.space_group_name_H-M   'P 1'
#
loop_
_entity.id
_entity.type
_entity.pdbx_description
1 polymer ?
#
loop_
_entity_poly.entity_id
_entity_poly.type
_entity_poly.pdbx_seq_one_letter_code
_entity_poly.pdbx_strand_id
1 'polypeptide(L)'
;MSKESEKHVDRVLDQISTRLESLTVSGPKLGDLSTLRSHMLRLLDKVSEQEIAATGLRLRLEIENGQVSSLESQLANLNELIEEGKACLRSGEPVRPECGMAPALLPEVQNELVAAQQVAAATRSELSACQHQIDMLNANVDRAAEDAYLSAHLAYVSTLLRESMDLAAMAGAKVSNGAASVTLDRRLGLLLQNQGMVLALKNYQGDRANG
;
A
#
# COMPACT_ATOMS: atom_id res chain seq x y z
N MET A 1 -6.38 8.69 -15.31
CA MET A 1 -6.15 7.23 -15.37
C MET A 1 -5.10 6.84 -16.41
N SER A 2 -3.96 6.30 -15.96
CA SER A 2 -2.91 5.78 -16.84
C SER A 2 -3.21 4.34 -17.25
N LYS A 3 -2.92 3.97 -18.52
CA LYS A 3 -2.99 2.58 -19.00
C LYS A 3 -2.13 1.62 -18.17
N GLU A 4 -1.08 2.12 -17.52
CA GLU A 4 -0.22 1.30 -16.67
C GLU A 4 -0.89 0.93 -15.35
N SER A 5 -1.67 1.84 -14.76
CA SER A 5 -2.45 1.60 -13.54
C SER A 5 -3.51 0.52 -13.76
N GLU A 6 -4.20 0.55 -14.90
CA GLU A 6 -5.16 -0.49 -15.29
C GLU A 6 -4.48 -1.86 -15.41
N LYS A 7 -3.38 -1.94 -16.17
CA LYS A 7 -2.61 -3.18 -16.32
C LYS A 7 -2.07 -3.69 -14.99
N HIS A 8 -1.66 -2.80 -14.09
CA HIS A 8 -1.19 -3.18 -12.77
C HIS A 8 -2.32 -3.83 -11.95
N VAL A 9 -3.49 -3.17 -11.85
CA VAL A 9 -4.64 -3.72 -11.14
C VAL A 9 -5.07 -5.06 -11.75
N ASP A 10 -5.16 -5.14 -13.08
CA ASP A 10 -5.55 -6.38 -13.78
C ASP A 10 -4.55 -7.52 -13.47
N ARG A 11 -3.24 -7.25 -13.50
CA ARG A 11 -2.21 -8.24 -13.09
C ARG A 11 -2.36 -8.68 -11.64
N VAL A 12 -2.64 -7.77 -10.71
CA VAL A 12 -2.84 -8.11 -9.29
C VAL A 12 -4.07 -9.01 -9.13
N LEU A 13 -5.19 -8.67 -9.77
CA LEU A 13 -6.41 -9.47 -9.72
C LEU A 13 -6.21 -10.86 -10.33
N ASP A 14 -5.49 -10.97 -11.46
CA ASP A 14 -5.15 -12.26 -12.09
C ASP A 14 -4.29 -13.12 -11.17
N GLN A 15 -3.30 -12.53 -10.49
CA GLN A 15 -2.47 -13.23 -9.51
C GLN A 15 -3.31 -13.76 -8.34
N ILE A 16 -4.23 -12.95 -7.82
CA ILE A 16 -5.13 -13.38 -6.73
C ILE A 16 -6.02 -14.53 -7.24
N SER A 17 -6.62 -14.41 -8.42
CA SER A 17 -7.46 -15.48 -9.00
C SER A 17 -6.68 -16.79 -9.14
N THR A 18 -5.48 -16.72 -9.73
CA THR A 18 -4.58 -17.88 -9.90
C THR A 18 -4.24 -18.52 -8.56
N ARG A 19 -3.93 -17.71 -7.53
CA ARG A 19 -3.63 -18.22 -6.18
C ARG A 19 -4.84 -18.91 -5.56
N LEU A 20 -6.05 -18.37 -5.73
CA LEU A 20 -7.27 -19.02 -5.21
C LEU A 20 -7.61 -20.31 -5.96
N GLU A 21 -7.46 -20.33 -7.28
CA GLU A 21 -7.68 -21.51 -8.12
C GLU A 21 -6.73 -22.67 -7.76
N SER A 22 -5.50 -22.36 -7.37
CA SER A 22 -4.53 -23.38 -6.94
C SER A 22 -4.88 -24.10 -5.63
N LEU A 23 -5.85 -23.59 -4.87
CA LEU A 23 -6.21 -24.19 -3.58
C LEU A 23 -7.00 -25.50 -3.74
N THR A 24 -7.92 -25.62 -4.72
CA THR A 24 -8.64 -26.86 -5.08
C THR A 24 -9.32 -26.79 -6.45
N VAL A 25 -9.82 -27.92 -6.97
CA VAL A 25 -10.60 -28.05 -8.23
C VAL A 25 -11.87 -27.19 -8.25
N SER A 26 -12.44 -26.87 -7.09
CA SER A 26 -13.55 -25.91 -6.92
C SER A 26 -13.13 -24.81 -5.94
N GLY A 27 -12.10 -24.07 -6.33
CA GLY A 27 -11.46 -23.06 -5.49
C GLY A 27 -12.38 -21.90 -5.07
N PRO A 28 -11.97 -21.12 -4.05
CA PRO A 28 -12.62 -19.86 -3.69
C PRO A 28 -12.76 -18.95 -4.91
N LYS A 29 -13.94 -18.38 -5.10
CA LYS A 29 -14.13 -17.31 -6.09
C LYS A 29 -13.96 -15.97 -5.38
N LEU A 30 -13.23 -15.03 -6.00
CA LEU A 30 -13.41 -13.64 -5.61
C LEU A 30 -14.90 -13.29 -5.75
N GLY A 31 -15.36 -12.41 -4.87
CA GLY A 31 -16.67 -11.78 -4.99
C GLY A 31 -16.72 -10.89 -6.25
N ASP A 32 -17.39 -9.76 -6.16
CA ASP A 32 -17.49 -8.85 -7.32
C ASP A 32 -16.13 -8.20 -7.66
N LEU A 33 -15.37 -8.88 -8.53
CA LEU A 33 -14.10 -8.43 -9.10
C LEU A 33 -14.21 -7.04 -9.74
N SER A 34 -15.37 -6.71 -10.32
CA SER A 34 -15.57 -5.42 -10.96
C SER A 34 -15.58 -4.28 -9.93
N THR A 35 -16.24 -4.49 -8.79
CA THR A 35 -16.26 -3.53 -7.68
C THR A 35 -14.88 -3.33 -7.06
N LEU A 36 -14.13 -4.42 -6.83
CA LEU A 36 -12.75 -4.33 -6.31
C LEU A 36 -11.83 -3.60 -7.29
N ARG A 37 -11.89 -3.97 -8.58
CA ARG A 37 -11.14 -3.29 -9.65
C ARG A 37 -11.44 -1.79 -9.68
N SER A 38 -12.73 -1.41 -9.70
CA SER A 38 -13.14 -0.01 -9.70
C SER A 38 -12.68 0.74 -8.44
N HIS A 39 -12.66 0.08 -7.28
CA HIS A 39 -12.15 0.69 -6.05
C HIS A 39 -10.64 0.95 -6.12
N MET A 40 -9.85 -0.05 -6.52
CA MET A 40 -8.39 0.07 -6.66
C MET A 40 -8.01 1.13 -7.69
N LEU A 41 -8.70 1.18 -8.84
CA LEU A 41 -8.47 2.22 -9.85
C LEU A 41 -8.78 3.62 -9.32
N ARG A 42 -9.86 3.79 -8.56
CA ARG A 42 -10.20 5.08 -7.94
C ARG A 42 -9.13 5.53 -6.94
N LEU A 43 -8.53 4.61 -6.19
CA LEU A 43 -7.41 4.92 -5.31
C LEU A 43 -6.18 5.36 -6.12
N LEU A 44 -5.86 4.66 -7.21
CA LEU A 44 -4.74 5.02 -8.08
C LEU A 44 -4.97 6.35 -8.83
N ASP A 45 -6.20 6.69 -9.21
CA ASP A 45 -6.51 8.00 -9.78
C ASP A 45 -6.24 9.12 -8.75
N LYS A 46 -6.59 8.91 -7.48
CA LYS A 46 -6.23 9.85 -6.40
C LYS A 46 -4.71 9.95 -6.19
N VAL A 47 -3.98 8.85 -6.34
CA VAL A 47 -2.51 8.87 -6.31
C VAL A 47 -1.99 9.76 -7.43
N SER A 48 -2.48 9.58 -8.66
CA SER A 48 -2.08 10.42 -9.80
C SER A 48 -2.40 11.91 -9.58
N GLU A 49 -3.55 12.24 -9.02
CA GLU A 49 -3.90 13.63 -8.67
C GLU A 49 -2.91 14.21 -7.65
N GLN A 50 -2.56 13.45 -6.62
CA GLN A 50 -1.58 13.88 -5.62
C GLN A 50 -0.17 13.97 -6.19
N GLU A 51 0.23 13.09 -7.12
CA GLU A 51 1.51 13.19 -7.80
C GLU A 51 1.62 14.47 -8.64
N ILE A 52 0.53 14.87 -9.30
CA ILE A 52 0.47 16.16 -10.02
C ILE A 52 0.62 17.32 -9.02
N ALA A 53 -0.08 17.28 -7.88
CA ALA A 53 0.07 18.30 -6.84
C ALA A 53 1.52 18.35 -6.30
N ALA A 54 2.12 17.19 -6.02
CA ALA A 54 3.49 17.08 -5.54
C ALA A 54 4.52 17.62 -6.56
N THR A 55 4.32 17.37 -7.86
CA THR A 55 5.19 17.94 -8.90
C THR A 55 5.08 19.46 -8.98
N GLY A 56 3.86 20.01 -8.86
CA GLY A 56 3.66 21.46 -8.74
C GLY A 56 4.36 22.07 -7.52
N LEU A 57 4.24 21.42 -6.35
CA LEU A 57 4.92 21.84 -5.12
C LEU A 57 6.46 21.76 -5.22
N ARG A 58 7.00 20.74 -5.91
CA ARG A 58 8.45 20.63 -6.16
C ARG A 58 8.98 21.78 -7.01
N LEU A 59 8.28 22.11 -8.11
CA LEU A 59 8.65 23.24 -8.97
C LEU A 59 8.59 24.56 -8.20
N ARG A 60 7.54 24.76 -7.40
CA ARG A 60 7.41 25.94 -6.54
C ARG A 60 8.55 26.04 -5.52
N LEU A 61 8.88 24.94 -4.85
CA LEU A 61 9.98 24.90 -3.89
C LEU A 61 11.33 25.21 -4.54
N GLU A 62 11.55 24.77 -5.79
CA GLU A 62 12.76 25.10 -6.56
C GLU A 62 12.88 26.61 -6.82
N ILE A 63 11.78 27.26 -7.23
CA ILE A 63 11.73 28.71 -7.41
C ILE A 63 12.02 29.44 -6.09
N GLU A 64 11.37 29.03 -5.01
CA GLU A 64 11.54 29.63 -3.68
C GLU A 64 12.98 29.46 -3.16
N ASN A 65 13.59 28.29 -3.33
CA ASN A 65 15.00 28.09 -2.98
C ASN A 65 15.94 28.94 -3.85
N GLY A 66 15.60 29.16 -5.12
CA GLY A 66 16.32 30.09 -6.00
C GLY A 66 16.26 31.53 -5.48
N GLN A 67 15.11 31.97 -4.99
CA GLN A 67 14.95 33.29 -4.35
C GLN A 67 15.77 33.39 -3.06
N VAL A 68 15.72 32.38 -2.19
CA VAL A 68 16.54 32.32 -0.97
C VAL A 68 18.02 32.44 -1.31
N SER A 69 18.51 31.66 -2.30
CA SER A 69 19.92 31.69 -2.72
C SER A 69 20.33 33.07 -3.27
N SER A 70 19.45 33.73 -4.02
CA SER A 70 19.67 35.09 -4.51
C SER A 70 19.79 36.10 -3.36
N LEU A 71 18.89 36.03 -2.38
CA LEU A 71 18.89 36.92 -1.22
C LEU A 71 20.11 36.70 -0.32
N GLU A 72 20.54 35.45 -0.15
CA GLU A 72 21.79 35.11 0.56
C GLU A 72 23.02 35.71 -0.13
N SER A 73 23.09 35.65 -1.46
CA SER A 73 24.15 36.32 -2.23
C SER A 73 24.10 37.84 -2.10
N GLN A 74 22.92 38.45 -2.14
CA GLN A 74 22.76 39.89 -1.92
C GLN A 74 23.21 40.31 -0.52
N LEU A 75 22.88 39.53 0.51
CA LEU A 75 23.36 39.79 1.87
C LEU A 75 24.87 39.66 2.00
N ALA A 76 25.49 38.66 1.35
CA ALA A 76 26.94 38.54 1.31
C ALA A 76 27.59 39.79 0.69
N ASN A 77 27.09 40.23 -0.47
CA ASN A 77 27.58 41.42 -1.16
C ASN A 77 27.41 42.70 -0.31
N LEU A 78 26.27 42.86 0.37
CA LEU A 78 26.04 44.00 1.26
C LEU A 78 27.03 44.00 2.44
N ASN A 79 27.31 42.84 3.04
CA ASN A 79 28.29 42.73 4.10
C ASN A 79 29.71 43.06 3.62
N GLU A 80 30.10 42.64 2.42
CA GLU A 80 31.38 43.00 1.81
C GLU A 80 31.49 44.52 1.60
N LEU A 81 30.45 45.17 1.06
CA LEU A 81 30.41 46.62 0.88
C LEU A 81 30.52 47.38 2.22
N ILE A 82 29.90 46.84 3.28
CA ILE A 82 30.00 47.41 4.62
C ILE A 82 31.43 47.31 5.15
N GLU A 83 32.08 46.16 5.00
CA GLU A 83 33.47 45.98 5.43
C GLU A 83 34.45 46.83 4.62
N GLU A 84 34.22 46.97 3.31
CA GLU A 84 34.97 47.89 2.45
C GLU A 84 34.80 49.34 2.91
N GLY A 85 33.57 49.79 3.17
CA GLY A 85 33.29 51.13 3.69
C GLY A 85 33.98 51.39 5.02
N LYS A 86 33.97 50.42 5.94
CA LYS A 86 34.71 50.49 7.20
C LYS A 86 36.23 50.54 6.99
N ALA A 87 36.76 49.85 5.99
CA ALA A 87 38.18 49.92 5.65
C ALA A 87 38.58 51.30 5.13
N CYS A 88 37.82 51.90 4.19
CA CYS A 88 38.04 53.25 3.70
C CYS A 88 37.99 54.31 4.82
N LEU A 89 37.02 54.20 5.73
CA LEU A 89 36.93 55.09 6.90
C LEU A 89 38.15 55.00 7.81
N ARG A 90 38.73 53.80 7.95
CA ARG A 90 39.97 53.59 8.75
C ARG A 90 41.21 54.12 8.04
N SER A 91 41.28 54.06 6.71
CA SER A 91 42.41 54.57 5.91
C SER A 91 42.33 56.08 5.65
N GLY A 92 41.17 56.71 5.86
CA GLY A 92 40.92 58.11 5.54
C GLY A 92 40.62 58.34 4.05
N GLU A 93 40.36 57.28 3.29
CA GLU A 93 39.95 57.34 1.89
C GLU A 93 38.46 57.69 1.75
N PRO A 94 38.06 58.33 0.64
CA PRO A 94 36.64 58.60 0.39
C PRO A 94 35.86 57.29 0.26
N VAL A 95 34.76 57.17 1.01
CA VAL A 95 33.86 56.03 0.97
C VAL A 95 32.97 56.13 -0.27
N ARG A 96 32.86 55.04 -1.04
CA ARG A 96 31.96 55.02 -2.19
C ARG A 96 30.49 55.08 -1.74
N PRO A 97 29.58 55.67 -2.54
CA PRO A 97 28.16 55.77 -2.21
C PRO A 97 27.51 54.42 -1.87
N GLU A 98 27.88 53.35 -2.57
CA GLU A 98 27.30 52.01 -2.38
C GLU A 98 27.64 51.45 -1.00
N CYS A 99 28.88 51.66 -0.53
CA CYS A 99 29.31 51.26 0.81
C CYS A 99 28.60 52.05 1.91
N GLY A 100 28.29 53.33 1.65
CA GLY A 100 27.53 54.18 2.58
C GLY A 100 26.05 53.78 2.68
N MET A 101 25.47 53.25 1.60
CA MET A 101 24.07 52.84 1.55
C MET A 101 23.82 51.41 2.03
N ALA A 102 24.82 50.52 1.91
CA ALA A 102 24.70 49.11 2.28
C ALA A 102 24.17 48.84 3.70
N PRO A 103 24.58 49.56 4.77
CA PRO A 103 24.01 49.36 6.10
C PRO A 103 22.50 49.63 6.21
N ALA A 104 21.96 50.54 5.40
CA ALA A 104 20.54 50.88 5.41
C ALA A 104 19.68 49.82 4.71
N LEU A 105 20.22 49.17 3.68
CA LEU A 105 19.54 48.12 2.92
C LEU A 105 19.60 46.74 3.61
N LEU A 106 20.59 46.53 4.48
CA LEU A 106 20.83 45.24 5.12
C LEU A 106 19.61 44.70 5.91
N PRO A 107 18.88 45.50 6.72
CA PRO A 107 17.68 45.03 7.40
C PRO A 107 16.55 44.61 6.43
N GLU A 108 16.41 45.30 5.30
CA GLU A 108 15.38 45.01 4.31
C GLU A 108 15.63 43.63 3.67
N VAL A 109 16.85 43.40 3.18
CA VAL A 109 17.22 42.11 2.57
C VAL A 109 17.20 40.97 3.60
N GLN A 110 17.56 41.23 4.87
CA GLN A 110 17.44 40.22 5.94
C GLN A 110 15.98 39.84 6.20
N ASN A 111 15.07 40.82 6.26
CA ASN A 111 13.65 40.54 6.46
C ASN A 111 13.05 39.77 5.28
N GLU A 112 13.42 40.13 4.04
CA GLU A 112 13.01 39.39 2.85
C GLU A 112 13.55 37.97 2.82
N LEU A 113 14.82 37.75 3.22
CA LEU A 113 15.40 36.42 3.30
C LEU A 113 14.62 35.55 4.29
N VAL A 114 14.32 36.07 5.48
CA VAL A 114 13.55 35.34 6.50
C VAL A 114 12.16 35.00 5.98
N ALA A 115 11.48 35.93 5.31
CA ALA A 115 10.18 35.68 4.71
C ALA A 115 10.25 34.60 3.61
N ALA A 116 11.24 34.67 2.71
CA ALA A 116 11.45 33.67 1.66
C ALA A 116 11.74 32.27 2.24
N GLN A 117 12.57 32.20 3.28
CA GLN A 117 12.87 30.95 3.99
C GLN A 117 11.62 30.36 4.65
N GLN A 118 10.76 31.18 5.24
CA GLN A 118 9.49 30.72 5.83
C GLN A 118 8.53 30.16 4.78
N VAL A 119 8.42 30.81 3.62
CA VAL A 119 7.60 30.33 2.50
C VAL A 119 8.15 28.98 2.00
N ALA A 120 9.45 28.88 1.74
CA ALA A 120 10.08 27.63 1.30
C ALA A 120 9.89 26.49 2.33
N ALA A 121 9.97 26.80 3.63
CA ALA A 121 9.72 25.84 4.69
C ALA A 121 8.26 25.35 4.70
N ALA A 122 7.30 26.25 4.52
CA ALA A 122 5.87 25.90 4.44
C ALA A 122 5.59 25.00 3.23
N THR A 123 6.09 25.35 2.04
CA THR A 123 5.93 24.53 0.83
C THR A 123 6.62 23.17 0.95
N ARG A 124 7.77 23.09 1.64
CA ARG A 124 8.42 21.81 1.94
C ARG A 124 7.56 20.94 2.86
N SER A 125 6.90 21.53 3.86
CA SER A 125 5.97 20.81 4.75
C SER A 125 4.75 20.30 3.98
N GLU A 126 4.16 21.12 3.10
CA GLU A 126 3.05 20.71 2.23
C GLU A 126 3.44 19.55 1.29
N LEU A 127 4.64 19.63 0.70
CA LEU A 127 5.17 18.56 -0.16
C LEU A 127 5.34 17.24 0.62
N SER A 128 5.85 17.31 1.85
CA SER A 128 5.98 16.12 2.71
C SER A 128 4.63 15.51 3.07
N ALA A 129 3.62 16.34 3.38
CA ALA A 129 2.27 15.88 3.64
C ALA A 129 1.64 15.21 2.40
N CYS A 130 1.85 15.79 1.22
CA CYS A 130 1.38 15.23 -0.05
C CYS A 130 2.05 13.88 -0.36
N GLN A 131 3.37 13.76 -0.14
CA GLN A 131 4.09 12.50 -0.27
C GLN A 131 3.54 11.41 0.68
N HIS A 132 3.29 11.77 1.93
CA HIS A 132 2.70 10.83 2.88
C HIS A 132 1.30 10.37 2.45
N GLN A 133 0.48 11.25 1.87
CA GLN A 133 -0.83 10.88 1.33
C GLN A 133 -0.71 9.91 0.14
N ILE A 134 0.27 10.11 -0.75
CA ILE A 134 0.56 9.19 -1.86
C ILE A 134 0.90 7.80 -1.31
N ASP A 135 1.81 7.72 -0.34
CA ASP A 135 2.22 6.46 0.27
C ASP A 135 1.04 5.74 0.93
N MET A 136 0.20 6.49 1.67
CA MET A 136 -1.00 5.95 2.31
C MET A 136 -2.02 5.42 1.29
N LEU A 137 -2.21 6.12 0.17
CA LEU A 137 -3.11 5.68 -0.90
C LEU A 137 -2.59 4.43 -1.60
N ASN A 138 -1.30 4.36 -1.91
CA ASN A 138 -0.67 3.16 -2.46
C ASN A 138 -0.81 1.97 -1.51
N ALA A 139 -0.53 2.16 -0.22
CA ALA A 139 -0.72 1.11 0.78
C ALA A 139 -2.20 0.69 0.95
N ASN A 140 -3.17 1.56 0.65
CA ASN A 140 -4.58 1.20 0.62
C ASN A 140 -4.92 0.33 -0.61
N VAL A 141 -4.27 0.54 -1.75
CA VAL A 141 -4.45 -0.31 -2.95
C VAL A 141 -3.99 -1.72 -2.64
N ASP A 142 -2.80 -1.87 -2.05
CA ASP A 142 -2.25 -3.17 -1.66
C ASP A 142 -3.12 -3.87 -0.61
N ARG A 143 -3.57 -3.13 0.42
CA ARG A 143 -4.48 -3.67 1.43
C ARG A 143 -5.82 -4.11 0.85
N ALA A 144 -6.41 -3.35 -0.08
CA ALA A 144 -7.66 -3.75 -0.71
C ALA A 144 -7.53 -5.09 -1.46
N ALA A 145 -6.40 -5.31 -2.12
CA ALA A 145 -6.08 -6.57 -2.78
C ALA A 145 -5.93 -7.73 -1.78
N GLU A 146 -5.20 -7.50 -0.68
CA GLU A 146 -4.98 -8.51 0.38
C GLU A 146 -6.27 -8.86 1.13
N ASP A 147 -7.08 -7.86 1.51
CA ASP A 147 -8.36 -8.05 2.17
C ASP A 147 -9.33 -8.87 1.31
N ALA A 148 -9.34 -8.61 -0.01
CA ALA A 148 -10.16 -9.38 -0.94
C ALA A 148 -9.73 -10.85 -1.02
N TYR A 149 -8.42 -11.11 -1.07
CA TYR A 149 -7.89 -12.48 -1.03
C TYR A 149 -8.26 -13.20 0.26
N LEU A 150 -8.01 -12.58 1.41
CA LEU A 150 -8.31 -13.15 2.73
C LEU A 150 -9.81 -13.42 2.89
N SER A 151 -10.66 -12.48 2.47
CA SER A 151 -12.11 -12.65 2.51
C SER A 151 -12.57 -13.82 1.65
N ALA A 152 -12.06 -13.96 0.42
CA ALA A 152 -12.41 -15.08 -0.45
C ALA A 152 -11.93 -16.42 0.15
N HIS A 153 -10.72 -16.45 0.70
CA HIS A 153 -10.14 -17.64 1.33
C HIS A 153 -10.94 -18.07 2.57
N LEU A 154 -11.29 -17.14 3.47
CA LEU A 154 -12.08 -17.42 4.67
C LEU A 154 -13.49 -17.92 4.33
N ALA A 155 -14.14 -17.33 3.31
CA ALA A 155 -15.43 -17.80 2.83
C ALA A 155 -15.35 -19.27 2.37
N TYR A 156 -14.29 -19.61 1.63
CA TYR A 156 -14.05 -20.97 1.17
C TYR A 156 -13.74 -21.97 2.30
N VAL A 157 -12.88 -21.60 3.26
CA VAL A 157 -12.62 -22.46 4.43
C VAL A 157 -13.92 -22.69 5.22
N SER A 158 -14.76 -21.65 5.35
CA SER A 158 -16.05 -21.76 6.03
C SER A 158 -17.02 -22.71 5.30
N THR A 159 -17.06 -22.68 3.96
CA THR A 159 -17.87 -23.62 3.19
C THR A 159 -17.35 -25.05 3.31
N LEU A 160 -16.04 -25.25 3.22
CA LEU A 160 -15.43 -26.59 3.36
C LEU A 160 -15.69 -27.18 4.75
N LEU A 161 -15.57 -26.36 5.80
CA LEU A 161 -15.91 -26.78 7.16
C LEU A 161 -17.38 -27.17 7.27
N ARG A 162 -18.31 -26.38 6.71
CA ARG A 162 -19.74 -26.73 6.69
C ARG A 162 -20.00 -28.05 5.97
N GLU A 163 -19.46 -28.23 4.77
CA GLU A 163 -19.61 -29.47 3.99
C GLU A 163 -19.04 -30.68 4.74
N SER A 164 -17.89 -30.52 5.40
CA SER A 164 -17.29 -31.58 6.22
C SER A 164 -18.16 -31.94 7.43
N MET A 165 -18.80 -30.96 8.06
CA MET A 165 -19.74 -31.18 9.15
C MET A 165 -21.02 -31.89 8.66
N ASP A 166 -21.54 -31.49 7.51
CA ASP A 166 -22.71 -32.12 6.90
C ASP A 166 -22.42 -33.57 6.52
N LEU A 167 -21.25 -33.86 5.94
CA LEU A 167 -20.79 -35.23 5.64
C LEU A 167 -20.63 -36.06 6.92
N ALA A 168 -20.04 -35.49 7.97
CA ALA A 168 -19.89 -36.17 9.26
C ALA A 168 -21.25 -36.49 9.89
N ALA A 169 -22.21 -35.55 9.82
CA ALA A 169 -23.58 -35.74 10.28
C ALA A 169 -24.30 -36.85 9.48
N MET A 170 -24.18 -36.86 8.15
CA MET A 170 -24.73 -37.93 7.29
C MET A 170 -24.10 -39.30 7.58
N ALA A 171 -22.82 -39.34 7.95
CA ALA A 171 -22.14 -40.56 8.41
C ALA A 171 -22.47 -40.95 9.87
N GLY A 172 -23.44 -40.29 10.50
CA GLY A 172 -23.89 -40.59 11.87
C GLY A 172 -22.89 -40.21 12.96
N ALA A 173 -21.88 -39.38 12.66
CA ALA A 173 -20.89 -39.00 13.64
C ALA A 173 -21.44 -37.95 14.62
N LYS A 174 -21.30 -38.19 15.93
CA LYS A 174 -21.56 -37.17 16.95
C LYS A 174 -20.35 -36.25 17.05
N VAL A 175 -20.51 -34.98 16.69
CA VAL A 175 -19.48 -33.95 16.85
C VAL A 175 -19.69 -33.28 18.22
N SER A 176 -18.80 -33.54 19.19
CA SER A 176 -18.81 -32.86 20.49
C SER A 176 -17.83 -31.68 20.50
N ASN A 177 -18.29 -30.53 21.01
CA ASN A 177 -17.61 -29.22 20.92
C ASN A 177 -16.35 -29.05 21.80
N GLY A 178 -15.71 -30.14 22.23
CA GLY A 178 -14.50 -30.14 23.05
C GLY A 178 -13.51 -31.16 22.51
N ALA A 179 -12.51 -30.68 21.77
CA ALA A 179 -11.56 -31.45 20.97
C ALA A 179 -12.24 -32.30 19.88
N ALA A 180 -11.96 -32.01 18.61
CA ALA A 180 -12.56 -32.68 17.46
C ALA A 180 -12.26 -34.20 17.47
N SER A 181 -13.14 -34.99 18.09
CA SER A 181 -13.17 -36.45 17.95
C SER A 181 -14.42 -36.85 17.17
N VAL A 182 -14.24 -37.40 15.98
CA VAL A 182 -15.33 -37.92 15.14
C VAL A 182 -15.56 -39.37 15.55
N THR A 183 -16.56 -39.61 16.41
CA THR A 183 -17.01 -40.99 16.69
C THR A 183 -18.10 -41.37 15.70
N LEU A 184 -17.78 -42.27 14.76
CA LEU A 184 -18.75 -42.89 13.83
C LEU A 184 -19.81 -43.68 14.61
N ASP A 185 -21.06 -43.61 14.16
CA ASP A 185 -22.15 -44.43 14.72
C ASP A 185 -21.79 -45.93 14.61
N ARG A 186 -21.92 -46.66 15.72
CA ARG A 186 -21.65 -48.10 15.82
C ARG A 186 -22.40 -48.90 14.74
N ARG A 187 -23.57 -48.42 14.29
CA ARG A 187 -24.36 -49.05 13.22
C ARG A 187 -23.70 -48.92 11.83
N LEU A 188 -23.06 -47.79 11.53
CA LEU A 188 -22.32 -47.60 10.29
C LEU A 188 -21.01 -48.39 10.29
N GLY A 189 -20.33 -48.47 11.44
CA GLY A 189 -19.18 -49.37 11.60
C GLY A 189 -19.54 -50.84 11.32
N LEU A 190 -20.69 -51.30 11.82
CA LEU A 190 -21.20 -52.64 11.54
C LEU A 190 -21.58 -52.85 10.07
N LEU A 191 -22.14 -51.83 9.39
CA LEU A 191 -22.49 -51.93 7.97
C LEU A 191 -21.24 -52.03 7.07
N LEU A 192 -20.20 -51.25 7.33
CA LEU A 192 -18.93 -51.32 6.60
C LEU A 192 -18.22 -52.65 6.84
N GLN A 193 -18.21 -53.12 8.09
CA GLN A 193 -17.67 -54.44 8.44
C GLN A 193 -18.44 -55.57 7.72
N ASN A 194 -19.77 -55.49 7.69
CA ASN A 194 -20.61 -56.46 6.98
C ASN A 194 -20.39 -56.42 5.46
N GLN A 195 -20.19 -55.24 4.85
CA GLN A 195 -19.80 -55.15 3.44
C GLN A 195 -18.45 -55.80 3.16
N GLY A 196 -17.45 -55.57 4.03
CA GLY A 196 -16.15 -56.23 3.95
C GLY A 196 -16.27 -57.76 4.02
N MET A 197 -17.11 -58.27 4.93
CA MET A 197 -17.37 -59.71 5.05
C MET A 197 -18.10 -60.27 3.82
N VAL A 198 -19.06 -59.54 3.23
CA VAL A 198 -19.78 -59.96 2.02
C VAL A 198 -18.85 -60.01 0.80
N LEU A 199 -17.93 -59.05 0.67
CA LEU A 199 -16.90 -59.07 -0.38
C LEU A 199 -15.92 -60.22 -0.20
N ALA A 200 -15.48 -60.48 1.03
CA ALA A 200 -14.62 -61.63 1.34
C ALA A 200 -15.32 -62.97 1.04
N LEU A 201 -16.61 -63.11 1.35
CA LEU A 201 -17.41 -64.28 1.01
C LEU A 201 -17.57 -64.46 -0.50
N LYS A 202 -17.81 -63.38 -1.27
CA LYS A 202 -17.86 -63.44 -2.73
C LYS A 202 -16.53 -63.90 -3.34
N ASN A 203 -15.40 -63.40 -2.83
CA ASN A 203 -14.08 -63.81 -3.31
C ASN A 203 -13.77 -65.27 -2.97
N TYR A 204 -14.14 -65.72 -1.76
CA TYR A 204 -13.97 -67.11 -1.34
C TYR A 204 -14.84 -68.10 -2.16
N GLN A 205 -16.02 -67.67 -2.62
CA GLN A 205 -16.85 -68.46 -3.53
C GLN A 205 -16.32 -68.48 -4.97
N GLY A 206 -15.65 -67.41 -5.42
CA GLY A 206 -14.96 -67.37 -6.71
C GLY A 206 -13.76 -68.32 -6.78
N ASP A 207 -12.97 -68.42 -5.70
CA ASP A 207 -11.81 -69.32 -5.65
C ASP A 207 -12.18 -70.81 -5.64
N ARG A 208 -13.38 -71.17 -5.17
CA ARG A 208 -13.89 -72.56 -5.24
C ARG A 208 -14.48 -72.93 -6.60
N ALA A 209 -14.74 -71.97 -7.48
CA ALA A 209 -15.30 -72.22 -8.81
C ALA A 209 -14.21 -72.45 -9.89
N ASN A 210 -12.94 -72.16 -9.58
CA ASN A 210 -11.79 -72.28 -10.48
C ASN A 210 -10.74 -73.31 -10.02
N GLY A 211 -11.10 -74.22 -9.11
CA GLY A 211 -10.24 -75.31 -8.62
C GLY A 211 -10.73 -76.68 -9.06
#